data_AF-A0A2E8UMW5-F1
#
_entry.id   AF-A0A2E8UMW5-F1
#
_cell.length_a   1.000
_cell.length_b   1.000
_cell.length_c   1.000
_cell.angle_alpha   90.00
_cell.angle_beta   90.00
_cell.angle_gamma   90.00
#
_symmetry.space_group_name_H-M   'P 1'
#
loop_
_entity.id
_entity.type
_entity.pdbx_description
1 polymer ?
#
loop_
_entity_poly.entity_id
_entity_poly.type
_entity_poly.pdbx_seq_one_letter_code
_entity_poly.pdbx_strand_id
1 'polypeptide(L)'
;MFHTGTVRGARGFTMLEIMIVIGIMAMVMAISLPALRKSGDREPLDMTVEMISSLTARARAEAILDRRKRLVIFNLGANGEAGLALYGLPENRPGQLEDGGRVETVMAPQMLGTNRFPAVVGFEPPKVLEVWFRPDGTCDGAEFDMKEGGRVYRLFLEPSTSLTMVTEQ
;
A
#
# COMPACT_ATOMS: atom_id res chain seq x y z
N MET A 1 -42.38 61.16 8.09
CA MET A 1 -41.69 60.72 6.86
C MET A 1 -41.43 59.22 7.01
N PHE A 2 -42.32 58.36 6.47
CA PHE A 2 -42.24 56.91 6.68
C PHE A 2 -41.92 56.21 5.36
N HIS A 3 -40.83 55.45 5.34
CA HIS A 3 -40.37 54.64 4.20
C HIS A 3 -41.23 53.39 4.07
N THR A 4 -41.89 53.21 2.93
CA THR A 4 -42.60 51.98 2.59
C THR A 4 -41.62 51.02 1.93
N GLY A 5 -41.08 50.08 2.70
CA GLY A 5 -40.32 48.94 2.17
C GLY A 5 -41.28 47.85 1.66
N THR A 6 -41.26 47.58 0.37
CA THR A 6 -41.97 46.45 -0.24
C THR A 6 -41.23 45.13 0.04
N VAL A 7 -41.83 44.26 0.85
CA VAL A 7 -41.36 42.88 1.05
C VAL A 7 -41.76 42.05 -0.18
N ARG A 8 -40.77 41.59 -0.96
CA ARG A 8 -40.97 40.69 -2.11
C ARG A 8 -41.55 39.36 -1.64
N GLY A 9 -42.59 38.88 -2.32
CA GLY A 9 -43.26 37.61 -2.04
C GLY A 9 -42.28 36.43 -2.10
N ALA A 10 -42.08 35.78 -0.96
CA ALA A 10 -41.41 34.50 -0.87
C ALA A 10 -42.31 33.44 -1.54
N ARG A 11 -41.92 33.00 -2.72
CA ARG A 11 -42.56 31.88 -3.41
C ARG A 11 -42.18 30.58 -2.69
N GLY A 12 -43.13 30.01 -1.96
CA GLY A 12 -42.98 28.68 -1.38
C GLY A 12 -42.99 27.60 -2.47
N PHE A 13 -42.18 26.57 -2.28
CA PHE A 13 -42.15 25.39 -3.14
C PHE A 13 -43.52 24.72 -3.19
N THR A 14 -43.94 24.28 -4.37
CA THR A 14 -45.21 23.57 -4.51
C THR A 14 -45.11 22.17 -3.88
N MET A 15 -46.22 21.64 -3.36
CA MET A 15 -46.27 20.26 -2.84
C MET A 15 -45.79 19.23 -3.88
N LEU A 16 -46.09 19.49 -5.15
CA LEU A 16 -45.65 18.66 -6.28
C LEU A 16 -44.13 18.68 -6.45
N GLU A 17 -43.50 19.84 -6.25
CA GLU A 17 -42.05 20.00 -6.41
C GLU A 17 -41.29 19.19 -5.36
N ILE A 18 -41.76 19.18 -4.12
CA ILE A 18 -41.18 18.31 -3.08
C ILE A 18 -41.37 16.83 -3.43
N MET A 19 -42.53 16.42 -3.96
CA MET A 19 -42.75 15.03 -4.38
C MET A 19 -41.83 14.59 -5.52
N ILE A 20 -41.60 15.46 -6.51
CA ILE A 20 -40.71 15.18 -7.63
C ILE A 20 -39.26 15.09 -7.15
N VAL A 21 -38.84 16.01 -6.28
CA VAL A 21 -37.46 16.03 -5.74
C VAL A 21 -37.16 14.77 -4.94
N ILE A 22 -38.05 14.36 -4.02
CA ILE A 22 -37.84 13.12 -3.26
C ILE A 22 -37.88 11.89 -4.17
N GLY A 23 -38.71 11.89 -5.22
CA GLY A 23 -38.78 10.81 -6.21
C GLY A 23 -37.48 10.67 -7.01
N ILE A 24 -36.93 11.79 -7.49
CA ILE A 24 -35.64 11.82 -8.20
C ILE A 24 -34.51 11.42 -7.24
N MET A 25 -34.49 11.91 -6.00
CA MET A 25 -33.47 11.52 -5.01
C MET A 25 -33.51 10.03 -4.70
N ALA A 26 -34.70 9.44 -4.51
CA ALA A 26 -34.85 8.00 -4.28
C ALA A 26 -34.35 7.19 -5.48
N MET A 27 -34.66 7.62 -6.71
CA MET A 27 -34.19 6.97 -7.93
C MET A 27 -32.67 7.07 -8.10
N VAL A 28 -32.08 8.24 -7.86
CA VAL A 28 -30.63 8.44 -7.90
C VAL A 28 -29.93 7.56 -6.85
N MET A 29 -30.45 7.49 -5.63
CA MET A 29 -29.90 6.61 -4.58
C MET A 29 -30.00 5.13 -4.95
N ALA A 30 -31.12 4.69 -5.51
CA ALA A 30 -31.31 3.30 -5.95
C ALA A 30 -30.27 2.88 -7.02
N ILE A 31 -29.92 3.80 -7.93
CA ILE A 31 -28.92 3.55 -8.98
C ILE A 31 -27.48 3.65 -8.43
N SER A 32 -27.24 4.49 -7.43
CA SER A 32 -25.89 4.76 -6.91
C SER A 32 -25.34 3.66 -5.99
N LEU A 33 -26.22 2.90 -5.32
CA LEU A 33 -25.85 1.81 -4.40
C LEU A 33 -24.94 0.72 -5.02
N PRO A 34 -25.25 0.12 -6.19
CA PRO A 34 -24.39 -0.91 -6.77
C PRO A 34 -23.02 -0.39 -7.23
N ALA A 35 -22.91 0.90 -7.59
CA ALA A 35 -21.64 1.50 -7.98
C ALA A 35 -20.66 1.64 -6.79
N LEU A 36 -21.18 1.88 -5.59
CA LEU A 36 -20.35 1.93 -4.37
C LEU A 36 -19.95 0.55 -3.85
N ARG A 37 -20.75 -0.49 -4.09
CA ARG A 37 -20.41 -1.87 -3.69
C ARG A 37 -19.27 -2.46 -4.53
N LYS A 38 -19.23 -2.17 -5.84
CA LYS A 38 -18.19 -2.72 -6.74
C LYS A 38 -16.77 -2.27 -6.45
N SER A 39 -16.56 -1.15 -5.77
CA SER A 39 -15.21 -0.68 -5.41
C SER A 39 -14.62 -1.33 -4.16
N GLY A 40 -15.38 -2.20 -3.47
CA GLY A 40 -14.94 -2.88 -2.25
C GLY A 40 -14.45 -4.32 -2.41
N ASP A 41 -14.75 -4.98 -3.54
CA ASP A 41 -14.54 -6.44 -3.72
C ASP A 41 -13.25 -6.77 -4.50
N ARG A 42 -12.11 -6.16 -4.16
CA ARG A 42 -10.83 -6.77 -4.56
C ARG A 42 -10.55 -7.92 -3.60
N GLU A 43 -10.21 -9.09 -4.13
CA GLU A 43 -9.85 -10.23 -3.28
C GLU A 43 -8.63 -9.83 -2.42
N PRO A 44 -8.68 -10.01 -1.08
CA PRO A 44 -7.59 -9.59 -0.20
C PRO A 44 -6.23 -10.22 -0.53
N LEU A 45 -6.22 -11.42 -1.14
CA LEU A 45 -5.03 -12.03 -1.72
C LEU A 45 -4.45 -11.18 -2.86
N ASP A 46 -5.26 -10.76 -3.84
CA ASP A 46 -4.81 -9.92 -4.95
C ASP A 46 -4.22 -8.60 -4.45
N MET A 47 -4.85 -7.98 -3.43
CA MET A 47 -4.30 -6.79 -2.79
C MET A 47 -2.92 -7.05 -2.18
N THR A 48 -2.74 -8.20 -1.53
CA THR A 48 -1.45 -8.61 -0.93
C THR A 48 -0.37 -8.76 -1.99
N VAL A 49 -0.71 -9.40 -3.11
CA VAL A 49 0.21 -9.59 -4.25
C VAL A 49 0.57 -8.25 -4.89
N GLU A 50 -0.40 -7.34 -5.07
CA GLU A 50 -0.18 -5.99 -5.59
C GLU A 50 0.73 -5.18 -4.64
N MET A 51 0.51 -5.28 -3.33
CA MET A 51 1.34 -4.63 -2.30
C MET A 51 2.79 -5.15 -2.29
N ILE A 52 2.98 -6.46 -2.47
CA ILE A 52 4.31 -7.06 -2.58
C ILE A 52 4.99 -6.58 -3.86
N SER A 53 4.33 -6.75 -5.01
CA SER A 53 4.87 -6.41 -6.33
C SER A 53 5.24 -4.93 -6.43
N SER A 54 4.39 -4.04 -5.91
CA SER A 54 4.65 -2.59 -5.94
C SER A 54 5.84 -2.19 -5.09
N LEU A 55 5.95 -2.71 -3.85
CA LEU A 55 7.05 -2.33 -2.97
C LEU A 55 8.38 -2.95 -3.39
N THR A 56 8.38 -4.19 -3.91
CA THR A 56 9.59 -4.82 -4.47
C THR A 56 10.04 -4.13 -5.76
N ALA A 57 9.12 -3.77 -6.65
CA ALA A 57 9.44 -2.98 -7.84
C ALA A 57 10.04 -1.62 -7.46
N ARG A 58 9.49 -0.96 -6.44
CA ARG A 58 10.06 0.29 -5.90
C ARG A 58 11.44 0.07 -5.29
N ALA A 59 11.63 -0.97 -4.47
CA ALA A 59 12.93 -1.30 -3.89
C ALA A 59 14.00 -1.53 -4.96
N ARG A 60 13.64 -2.24 -6.04
CA ARG A 60 14.50 -2.44 -7.22
C ARG A 60 14.84 -1.12 -7.90
N ALA A 61 13.84 -0.29 -8.18
CA ALA A 61 14.05 1.01 -8.82
C ALA A 61 14.96 1.91 -7.98
N GLU A 62 14.71 2.02 -6.67
CA GLU A 62 15.56 2.81 -5.77
C GLU A 62 16.97 2.22 -5.65
N ALA A 63 17.15 0.90 -5.68
CA ALA A 63 18.48 0.28 -5.63
C ALA A 63 19.32 0.60 -6.87
N ILE A 64 18.69 0.56 -8.05
CA ILE A 64 19.32 0.89 -9.34
C ILE A 64 19.65 2.39 -9.41
N LEU A 65 18.67 3.25 -9.10
CA LEU A 65 18.81 4.70 -9.24
C LEU A 65 19.86 5.26 -8.27
N ASP A 66 19.83 4.84 -7.01
CA ASP A 66 20.77 5.32 -5.99
C ASP A 66 22.10 4.57 -5.98
N ARG A 67 22.24 3.52 -6.81
CA ARG A 67 23.37 2.58 -6.82
C ARG A 67 23.72 2.03 -5.44
N ARG A 68 22.70 1.78 -4.62
CA ARG A 68 22.85 1.31 -3.24
C ARG A 68 21.93 0.13 -2.98
N LYS A 69 22.35 -0.76 -2.09
CA LYS A 69 21.49 -1.89 -1.69
C LYS A 69 20.25 -1.36 -0.95
N ARG A 70 19.10 -1.98 -1.22
CA ARG A 70 17.85 -1.76 -0.48
C ARG A 70 17.45 -3.06 0.19
N LEU A 71 16.86 -2.98 1.38
CA LEU A 71 16.39 -4.13 2.13
C LEU A 71 14.87 -4.10 2.20
N VAL A 72 14.23 -5.18 1.78
CA VAL A 72 12.81 -5.43 2.04
C VAL A 72 12.70 -6.49 3.12
N ILE A 73 12.02 -6.15 4.23
CA ILE A 73 11.69 -7.09 5.29
C ILE A 73 10.23 -7.49 5.12
N PHE A 74 9.97 -8.78 4.97
CA PHE A 74 8.64 -9.36 5.02
C PHE A 74 8.40 -9.89 6.42
N ASN A 75 7.40 -9.35 7.11
CA ASN A 75 6.88 -9.96 8.34
C ASN A 75 5.66 -10.79 7.96
N LEU A 76 5.80 -12.10 8.01
CA LEU A 76 4.76 -13.06 7.63
C LEU A 76 3.99 -13.52 8.87
N GLY A 77 3.55 -12.57 9.72
CA GLY A 77 2.76 -12.87 10.91
C GLY A 77 3.56 -13.31 12.14
N ALA A 78 4.89 -13.28 12.11
CA ALA A 78 5.74 -13.73 13.22
C ALA A 78 5.45 -12.98 14.54
N ASN A 79 5.06 -11.71 14.43
CA ASN A 79 4.76 -10.84 15.58
C ASN A 79 3.26 -10.53 15.72
N GLY A 80 2.38 -11.33 15.12
CA GLY A 80 0.92 -11.09 15.09
C GLY A 80 0.48 -10.04 14.07
N GLU A 81 1.42 -9.41 13.36
CA GLU A 81 1.14 -8.53 12.22
C GLU A 81 1.84 -9.07 10.98
N ALA A 82 1.15 -8.99 9.85
CA ALA A 82 1.69 -9.36 8.55
C ALA A 82 1.81 -8.12 7.65
N GLY A 83 2.94 -8.00 6.96
CA GLY A 83 3.23 -6.87 6.10
C GLY A 83 4.65 -6.90 5.56
N LEU A 84 5.05 -5.81 4.92
CA LEU A 84 6.42 -5.62 4.45
C LEU A 84 6.88 -4.18 4.60
N ALA A 85 8.20 -4.01 4.70
CA ALA A 85 8.86 -2.74 4.93
C ALA A 85 10.12 -2.63 4.08
N LEU A 86 10.28 -1.49 3.41
CA LEU A 86 11.44 -1.14 2.60
C LEU A 86 12.35 -0.19 3.40
N TYR A 87 13.61 -0.57 3.50
CA TYR A 87 14.66 0.17 4.18
C TYR A 87 15.76 0.60 3.21
N GLY A 88 16.19 1.84 3.37
CA GLY A 88 17.46 2.35 2.88
C GLY A 88 18.52 2.21 3.96
N LEU A 89 19.59 1.50 3.65
CA LEU A 89 20.73 1.44 4.54
C LEU A 89 21.68 2.58 4.21
N PRO A 90 22.15 3.30 5.21
CA PRO A 90 23.13 4.32 4.98
C PRO A 90 24.45 3.71 4.56
N GLU A 91 25.13 4.44 3.69
CA GLU A 91 26.51 4.16 3.34
C GLU A 91 27.39 4.73 4.45
N ASN A 92 28.18 3.87 5.12
CA ASN A 92 29.20 4.33 6.05
C ASN A 92 30.21 5.18 5.27
N ARG A 93 30.08 6.51 5.37
CA ARG A 93 31.11 7.42 4.88
C ARG A 93 32.07 7.70 6.02
N PRO A 94 33.36 7.33 5.89
CA PRO A 94 34.36 7.83 6.81
C PRO A 94 34.41 9.37 6.64
N GLY A 95 33.95 10.09 7.66
CA GLY A 95 34.18 11.53 7.78
C GLY A 95 35.59 11.76 8.29
N GLN A 96 36.30 12.72 7.69
CA GLN A 96 37.59 13.19 8.20
C GLN A 96 37.34 14.49 8.97
N LEU A 97 37.67 14.49 10.27
CA LEU A 97 37.71 15.70 11.07
C LEU A 97 38.88 16.58 10.60
N GLU A 98 38.76 17.90 10.77
CA GLU A 98 39.82 18.85 10.44
C GLU A 98 41.14 18.58 11.20
N ASP A 99 41.07 17.87 12.33
CA ASP A 99 42.21 17.43 13.14
C ASP A 99 42.72 16.00 12.78
N GLY A 100 42.34 15.47 11.62
CA GLY A 100 42.77 14.14 11.15
C GLY A 100 42.11 12.94 11.83
N GLY A 101 41.21 13.17 12.79
CA GLY A 101 40.39 12.12 13.39
C GLY A 101 39.38 11.52 12.39
N ARG A 102 39.19 10.20 12.42
CA ARG A 102 38.15 9.52 11.63
C ARG A 102 36.84 9.50 12.41
N VAL A 103 35.77 10.03 11.84
CA VAL A 103 34.41 9.86 12.38
C VAL A 103 33.66 8.92 11.46
N GLU A 104 33.39 7.72 11.97
CA GLU A 104 32.37 6.87 11.38
C GLU A 104 31.00 7.44 11.74
N THR A 105 30.40 8.17 10.80
CA THR A 105 29.01 8.58 10.97
C THR A 105 28.13 7.38 10.65
N VAL A 106 27.79 6.59 11.68
CA VAL A 106 26.81 5.52 11.57
C VAL A 106 25.43 6.17 11.51
N MET A 107 24.95 6.40 10.29
CA MET A 107 23.56 6.80 10.07
C MET A 107 22.64 5.61 10.41
N ALA A 108 21.42 5.88 10.86
CA ALA A 108 20.44 4.82 11.12
C ALA A 108 19.77 4.34 9.82
N PRO A 109 19.33 3.07 9.74
CA PRO A 109 18.47 2.60 8.65
C PRO A 109 17.24 3.49 8.50
N GLN A 110 16.96 3.95 7.27
CA GLN A 110 15.81 4.79 6.98
C GLN A 110 14.68 3.95 6.40
N MET A 111 13.48 4.02 6.99
CA MET A 111 12.27 3.46 6.37
C MET A 111 11.81 4.31 5.19
N LEU A 112 11.63 3.68 4.04
CA LEU A 112 11.24 4.34 2.78
C LEU A 112 9.82 3.99 2.35
N GLY A 113 9.28 2.89 2.85
CA GLY A 113 7.89 2.49 2.63
C GLY A 113 7.50 1.29 3.46
N THR A 114 6.20 1.14 3.71
CA THR A 114 5.63 -0.02 4.39
C THR A 114 4.21 -0.26 3.92
N ASN A 115 3.83 -1.53 3.88
CA ASN A 115 2.48 -1.99 3.60
C ASN A 115 2.08 -3.03 4.65
N ARG A 116 0.84 -2.95 5.12
CA ARG A 116 0.24 -3.95 6.00
C ARG A 116 -0.67 -4.85 5.19
N PHE A 117 -0.54 -6.17 5.36
CA PHE A 117 -1.40 -7.12 4.67
C PHE A 117 -2.78 -7.21 5.33
N PRO A 118 -3.84 -7.54 4.56
CA PRO A 118 -5.17 -7.78 5.12
C PRO A 118 -5.10 -8.95 6.12
N ALA A 119 -5.74 -8.80 7.28
CA ALA A 119 -5.67 -9.79 8.36
C ALA A 119 -6.27 -11.16 7.99
N VAL A 120 -7.08 -11.22 6.93
CA VAL A 120 -7.67 -12.46 6.41
C VAL A 120 -6.70 -13.32 5.61
N VAL A 121 -5.55 -12.75 5.20
CA VAL A 121 -4.48 -13.49 4.53
C VAL A 121 -3.51 -14.04 5.59
N GLY A 122 -3.50 -15.36 5.73
CA GLY A 122 -2.60 -16.08 6.64
C GLY A 122 -1.28 -16.45 5.97
N PHE A 123 -0.25 -16.66 6.78
CA PHE A 123 1.08 -17.10 6.32
C PHE A 123 1.56 -18.25 7.19
N GLU A 124 2.05 -19.33 6.57
CA GLU A 124 2.48 -20.52 7.31
C GLU A 124 3.78 -21.11 6.71
N PRO A 125 4.84 -21.31 7.52
CA PRO A 125 4.95 -20.92 8.92
C PRO A 125 5.10 -19.38 9.08
N PRO A 126 4.65 -18.82 10.21
CA PRO A 126 4.94 -17.42 10.52
C PRO A 126 6.44 -17.20 10.64
N LYS A 127 6.99 -16.24 9.88
CA LYS A 127 8.42 -15.96 9.84
C LYS A 127 8.71 -14.52 9.39
N VAL A 128 9.96 -14.09 9.57
CA VAL A 128 10.48 -12.86 8.97
C VAL A 128 11.45 -13.24 7.86
N LEU A 129 11.34 -12.61 6.70
CA LEU A 129 12.28 -12.76 5.59
C LEU A 129 12.93 -11.42 5.28
N GLU A 130 14.23 -11.45 5.05
CA GLU A 130 15.01 -10.31 4.54
C GLU A 130 15.35 -10.56 3.08
N VAL A 131 15.02 -9.61 2.21
CA VAL A 131 15.32 -9.68 0.77
C VAL A 131 16.10 -8.44 0.37
N TRP A 132 17.32 -8.66 -0.07
CA TRP A 132 18.20 -7.59 -0.53
C TRP A 132 18.03 -7.34 -2.02
N PHE A 133 17.84 -6.07 -2.38
CA PHE A 133 17.85 -5.56 -3.75
C PHE A 133 19.19 -4.89 -4.03
N ARG A 134 19.79 -5.21 -5.18
CA ARG A 134 21.15 -4.80 -5.56
C ARG A 134 21.13 -3.73 -6.66
N PRO A 135 22.20 -2.93 -6.78
CA PRO A 135 22.32 -1.92 -7.83
C PRO A 135 22.27 -2.43 -9.27
N ASP A 136 22.57 -3.72 -9.49
CA ASP A 136 22.47 -4.39 -10.79
C ASP A 136 21.03 -4.78 -11.16
N GLY A 137 20.07 -4.51 -10.27
CA GLY A 137 18.66 -4.81 -10.46
C GLY A 137 18.25 -6.23 -10.05
N THR A 138 19.13 -7.02 -9.43
CA THR A 138 18.81 -8.35 -8.90
C THR A 138 18.38 -8.28 -7.42
N CYS A 139 17.75 -9.33 -6.93
CA CYS A 139 17.45 -9.54 -5.52
C CYS A 139 17.74 -10.98 -5.07
N ASP A 140 17.63 -11.27 -3.77
CA ASP A 140 17.82 -12.63 -3.23
C ASP A 140 16.70 -13.61 -3.64
N GLY A 141 15.56 -13.08 -4.09
CA GLY A 141 14.31 -13.81 -4.24
C GLY A 141 13.65 -14.16 -2.91
N ALA A 142 12.45 -14.70 -2.97
CA ALA A 142 11.70 -15.18 -1.81
C ALA A 142 10.65 -16.21 -2.21
N GLU A 143 10.35 -17.14 -1.32
CA GLU A 143 9.28 -18.11 -1.48
C GLU A 143 8.55 -18.32 -0.15
N PHE A 144 7.22 -18.23 -0.17
CA PHE A 144 6.38 -18.48 0.97
C PHE A 144 4.92 -18.76 0.58
N ASP A 145 4.22 -19.45 1.46
CA ASP A 145 2.81 -19.80 1.27
C ASP A 145 1.90 -18.80 1.98
N MET A 146 0.82 -18.42 1.30
CA MET A 146 -0.26 -17.55 1.74
C MET A 146 -1.57 -18.35 1.78
N LYS A 147 -2.45 -18.04 2.73
CA LYS A 147 -3.74 -18.71 2.88
C LYS A 147 -4.88 -17.71 2.89
N GLU A 148 -5.91 -17.98 2.10
CA GLU A 148 -7.15 -17.21 2.10
C GLU A 148 -8.33 -18.15 1.83
N GLY A 149 -9.42 -18.04 2.61
CA GLY A 149 -10.65 -18.80 2.35
C GLY A 149 -10.47 -20.33 2.35
N GLY A 150 -9.43 -20.87 3.00
CA GLY A 150 -9.10 -22.30 3.01
C GLY A 150 -8.26 -22.78 1.82
N ARG A 151 -7.95 -21.90 0.85
CA ARG A 151 -7.02 -22.17 -0.24
C ARG A 151 -5.60 -21.78 0.15
N VAL A 152 -4.61 -22.44 -0.46
CA VAL A 152 -3.19 -22.18 -0.25
C VAL A 152 -2.59 -21.71 -1.55
N TYR A 153 -1.87 -20.59 -1.49
CA TYR A 153 -1.21 -19.98 -2.62
C TYR A 153 0.27 -19.86 -2.32
N ARG A 154 1.12 -20.28 -3.26
CA ARG A 154 2.55 -20.10 -3.17
C ARG A 154 2.96 -18.83 -3.89
N LEU A 155 3.62 -17.92 -3.19
CA LEU A 155 4.26 -16.76 -3.79
C LEU A 155 5.73 -17.05 -4.04
N PHE A 156 6.19 -16.75 -5.24
CA PHE A 156 7.59 -16.76 -5.61
C PHE A 156 8.01 -15.40 -6.16
N LEU A 157 9.01 -14.79 -5.52
CA LEU A 157 9.67 -13.58 -5.98
C LEU A 157 10.96 -13.97 -6.70
N GLU A 158 11.01 -13.71 -8.00
CA GLU A 158 12.10 -14.17 -8.85
C GLU A 158 13.36 -13.27 -8.68
N PRO A 159 14.56 -13.85 -8.46
CA PRO A 159 15.78 -13.10 -8.16
C PRO A 159 16.25 -12.08 -9.22
N SER A 160 16.13 -12.37 -10.50
CA SER A 160 16.76 -11.56 -11.57
C SER A 160 15.89 -10.38 -12.04
N THR A 161 14.58 -10.56 -12.01
CA THR A 161 13.57 -9.63 -12.52
C THR A 161 12.72 -9.01 -11.41
N SER A 162 12.76 -9.59 -10.20
CA SER A 162 11.86 -9.23 -9.10
C SER A 162 10.37 -9.38 -9.46
N LEU A 163 10.06 -10.22 -10.45
CA LEU A 163 8.68 -10.55 -10.78
C LEU A 163 8.08 -11.42 -9.67
N THR A 164 6.86 -11.07 -9.28
CA THR A 164 6.08 -11.84 -8.33
C THR A 164 5.17 -12.79 -9.11
N MET A 165 5.28 -14.08 -8.81
CA MET A 165 4.43 -15.14 -9.34
C MET A 165 3.65 -15.77 -8.20
N VAL A 166 2.40 -16.11 -8.46
CA VAL A 166 1.51 -16.76 -7.50
C VAL A 166 0.88 -17.97 -8.15
N THR A 167 0.93 -19.10 -7.46
CA THR A 167 0.37 -20.38 -7.91
C THR A 167 -0.49 -20.96 -6.80
N GLU A 168 -1.73 -21.35 -7.10
CA GLU A 168 -2.57 -22.12 -6.18
C GLU A 168 -2.04 -23.55 -6.05
N GLN A 169 -2.01 -24.09 -4.83
CA GLN A 169 -1.53 -25.45 -4.53
C GLN A 169 -2.66 -26.48 -4.47
#